data_AF-A0A7G9QE87-F1
#
_entry.id   AF-A0A7G9QE87-F1
#
_cell.length_a   1.000
_cell.length_b   1.000
_cell.length_c   1.000
_cell.angle_alpha   90.00
_cell.angle_beta   90.00
_cell.angle_gamma   90.00
#
_symmetry.space_group_name_H-M   'P 1'
#
loop_
_entity.id
_entity.type
_entity.pdbx_description
1 polymer ?
#
loop_
_entity_poly.entity_id
_entity_poly.type
_entity_poly.pdbx_seq_one_letter_code
_entity_poly.pdbx_strand_id
1 'polypeptide(L)'
;MKKISKKWIEIAFVAFAISTTLLSCSKEDFPPPKEVKSVKVVNITDLKNYMAELINVNVDDIRYDEKKEIFLLNGTEQIDRENLTEFYLVAKKK
;
A
#
# COMPACT_ATOMS: atom_id res chain seq x y z
N MET A 1 -70.17 26.53 12.47
CA MET A 1 -70.34 26.85 11.02
C MET A 1 -69.12 27.59 10.53
N LYS A 2 -68.55 27.12 9.41
CA LYS A 2 -67.65 27.75 8.42
C LYS A 2 -66.82 28.98 8.89
N LYS A 3 -65.50 28.93 8.68
CA LYS A 3 -64.88 29.55 7.48
C LYS A 3 -63.35 29.38 7.43
N ILE A 4 -62.93 28.65 6.39
CA ILE A 4 -61.89 29.01 5.42
C ILE A 4 -60.43 28.91 5.90
N SER A 5 -59.86 27.77 5.52
CA SER A 5 -58.47 27.42 5.31
C SER A 5 -57.62 28.53 4.66
N LYS A 6 -56.56 28.95 5.35
CA LYS A 6 -55.42 29.62 4.72
C LYS A 6 -54.44 28.55 4.26
N LYS A 7 -54.47 28.33 2.95
CA LYS A 7 -53.44 27.68 2.14
C LYS A 7 -52.08 28.32 2.47
N TRP A 8 -51.19 27.56 3.07
CA TRP A 8 -49.77 27.79 2.88
C TRP A 8 -49.28 26.75 1.90
N ILE A 9 -48.66 27.30 0.87
CA ILE A 9 -48.10 26.68 -0.32
C ILE A 9 -46.99 25.74 0.13
N GLU A 10 -47.27 24.45 0.18
CA GLU A 10 -46.20 23.44 0.17
C GLU A 10 -45.77 23.28 -1.28
N ILE A 11 -44.60 23.86 -1.52
CA ILE A 11 -43.88 23.89 -2.78
C ILE A 11 -43.60 22.44 -3.19
N ALA A 12 -44.08 22.12 -4.39
CA ALA A 12 -43.80 20.90 -5.12
C ALA A 12 -42.29 20.67 -5.23
N PHE A 13 -41.77 19.64 -4.55
CA PHE A 13 -40.52 19.01 -4.94
C PHE A 13 -40.84 17.92 -5.96
N VAL A 14 -40.76 18.35 -7.21
CA VAL A 14 -40.72 17.50 -8.40
C VAL A 14 -39.50 16.59 -8.32
N ALA A 15 -39.77 15.28 -8.44
CA ALA A 15 -38.99 14.24 -9.08
C ALA A 15 -37.45 14.33 -9.04
N PHE A 16 -36.85 13.40 -8.30
CA PHE A 16 -35.83 12.56 -8.89
C PHE A 16 -35.98 11.14 -8.33
N ALA A 17 -36.80 10.35 -9.02
CA ALA A 17 -36.65 8.90 -9.00
C ALA A 17 -35.27 8.54 -9.58
N ILE A 18 -34.77 7.37 -9.20
CA ILE A 18 -33.47 6.74 -9.55
C ILE A 18 -32.41 6.92 -8.46
N SER A 19 -32.63 6.28 -7.31
CA SER A 19 -31.54 5.59 -6.62
C SER A 19 -31.74 4.10 -6.88
N THR A 20 -31.08 3.66 -7.94
CA THR A 20 -30.80 2.27 -8.27
C THR A 20 -30.58 1.45 -7.01
N THR A 21 -31.34 0.37 -6.90
CA THR A 21 -31.05 -0.85 -6.14
C THR A 21 -29.73 -0.78 -5.38
N LEU A 22 -29.84 -0.77 -4.05
CA LEU A 22 -28.75 -1.16 -3.16
C LEU A 22 -28.26 -2.53 -3.63
N LEU A 23 -27.28 -2.51 -4.52
CA LEU A 23 -26.38 -3.61 -4.76
C LEU A 23 -25.88 -3.95 -3.37
N SER A 24 -26.29 -5.13 -2.93
CA SER A 24 -25.68 -5.90 -1.88
C SER A 24 -24.18 -5.70 -1.95
N CYS A 25 -23.68 -4.69 -1.22
CA CYS A 25 -22.28 -4.56 -0.90
C CYS A 25 -22.06 -5.65 0.14
N SER A 26 -21.95 -6.89 -0.35
CA SER A 26 -21.38 -7.97 0.41
C SER A 26 -20.12 -7.39 1.02
N LYS A 27 -20.05 -7.40 2.35
CA LYS A 27 -18.79 -7.21 3.04
C LYS A 27 -17.91 -8.32 2.49
N GLU A 28 -17.09 -8.00 1.50
CA GLU A 28 -15.96 -8.84 1.15
C GLU A 28 -15.16 -8.90 2.45
N ASP A 29 -15.21 -10.08 3.08
CA ASP A 29 -14.32 -10.45 4.15
C ASP A 29 -12.91 -10.14 3.64
N PHE A 30 -12.35 -9.03 4.10
CA PHE A 30 -10.94 -8.75 3.92
C PHE A 30 -10.22 -9.98 4.46
N PRO A 31 -9.53 -10.76 3.62
CA PRO A 31 -8.76 -11.87 4.14
C PRO A 31 -7.79 -11.27 5.19
N PRO A 32 -7.64 -11.91 6.36
CA PRO A 32 -6.70 -11.42 7.36
C PRO A 32 -5.36 -11.18 6.66
N PRO A 33 -4.67 -10.06 6.96
CA PRO A 33 -3.40 -9.75 6.31
C PRO A 33 -2.55 -11.02 6.38
N LYS A 34 -2.22 -11.57 5.22
CA LYS A 34 -1.38 -12.76 5.12
C LYS A 34 -0.20 -12.49 6.01
N GLU A 35 -0.04 -13.30 7.05
CA GLU A 35 1.14 -13.25 7.91
C GLU A 35 2.33 -13.14 6.97
N VAL A 36 3.01 -12.00 7.02
CA VAL A 36 4.23 -11.77 6.28
C VAL A 36 5.16 -12.85 6.78
N LYS A 37 5.28 -13.92 5.97
CA LYS A 37 6.23 -15.01 6.18
C LYS A 37 7.49 -14.32 6.62
N SER A 38 7.94 -14.58 7.86
CA SER A 38 9.14 -13.96 8.37
C SER A 38 10.23 -14.20 7.32
N VAL A 39 10.53 -13.15 6.56
CA VAL A 39 11.47 -13.22 5.48
C VAL A 39 12.76 -13.54 6.20
N LYS A 40 13.23 -14.77 6.00
CA LYS A 40 14.41 -15.30 6.68
C LYS A 40 15.45 -14.21 6.72
N VAL A 41 15.90 -13.91 7.94
CA VAL A 41 16.81 -12.84 8.35
C VAL A 41 18.08 -12.88 7.48
N VAL A 42 18.02 -12.33 6.27
CA VAL A 42 19.22 -12.15 5.45
C VAL A 42 20.02 -11.03 6.09
N ASN A 43 21.31 -11.28 6.27
CA ASN A 43 22.19 -10.32 6.89
C ASN A 43 22.30 -9.09 5.98
N ILE A 44 22.22 -7.89 6.56
CA ILE A 44 22.39 -6.63 5.83
C ILE A 44 23.72 -6.63 5.08
N THR A 45 24.80 -7.19 5.65
CA THR A 45 26.09 -7.31 4.95
C THR A 45 25.99 -8.10 3.65
N ASP A 46 25.24 -9.20 3.64
CA ASP A 46 25.06 -10.01 2.42
C ASP A 46 24.26 -9.25 1.36
N LEU A 47 23.22 -8.52 1.79
CA LEU A 47 22.43 -7.67 0.91
C LEU A 47 23.27 -6.50 0.35
N LYS A 48 24.13 -5.88 1.16
CA LYS A 48 25.06 -4.84 0.70
C LYS A 48 26.02 -5.40 -0.35
N ASN A 49 26.62 -6.56 -0.10
CA ASN A 49 27.53 -7.21 -1.05
C ASN A 49 26.80 -7.54 -2.36
N TYR A 50 25.61 -8.12 -2.28
CA TYR A 50 24.79 -8.43 -3.45
C TYR A 50 24.44 -7.18 -4.26
N MET A 51 24.04 -6.09 -3.59
CA MET A 51 23.76 -4.83 -4.25
C MET A 51 25.01 -4.23 -4.90
N ALA A 52 26.16 -4.27 -4.22
CA ALA A 52 27.44 -3.80 -4.74
C ALA A 52 27.84 -4.54 -6.02
N GLU A 53 27.68 -5.86 -6.04
CA GLU A 53 27.91 -6.68 -7.24
C GLU A 53 26.93 -6.35 -8.37
N LEU A 54 25.64 -6.17 -8.06
CA LEU A 54 24.59 -5.89 -9.04
C LEU A 54 24.84 -4.59 -9.82
N ILE A 55 25.26 -3.53 -9.13
CA ILE A 55 25.44 -2.20 -9.71
C ILE A 55 26.92 -1.82 -9.90
N ASN A 56 27.84 -2.77 -9.66
CA ASN A 56 29.29 -2.62 -9.82
C ASN A 56 29.87 -1.39 -9.08
N VAL A 57 29.60 -1.31 -7.78
CA VAL A 57 30.13 -0.26 -6.87
C VAL A 57 30.84 -0.90 -5.68
N ASN A 58 31.56 -0.09 -4.89
CA ASN A 58 32.14 -0.59 -3.64
C ASN A 58 31.05 -0.75 -2.57
N VAL A 59 31.13 -1.82 -1.78
CA VAL A 59 30.19 -2.08 -0.66
C VAL A 59 30.22 -0.98 0.40
N ASP A 60 31.37 -0.31 0.56
CA ASP A 60 31.55 0.78 1.52
C ASP A 60 30.75 2.04 1.14
N ASP A 61 30.44 2.22 -0.16
CA ASP A 61 29.64 3.35 -0.65
C ASP A 61 28.14 3.14 -0.40
N ILE A 62 27.74 1.90 -0.09
CA ILE A 62 26.36 1.55 0.22
C ILE A 62 26.15 1.75 1.72
N ARG A 63 25.07 2.46 2.09
CA ARG A 63 24.65 2.63 3.47
C ARG A 63 23.28 2.00 3.68
N TYR A 64 23.02 1.53 4.89
CA TYR A 64 21.71 1.03 5.28
C TYR A 64 21.11 1.99 6.32
N ASP A 65 19.90 2.48 6.08
CA ASP A 65 19.13 3.24 7.05
C ASP A 65 18.18 2.29 7.79
N GLU A 66 18.51 1.97 9.03
CA GLU A 66 17.73 1.05 9.87
C GLU A 66 16.32 1.59 10.19
N LYS A 67 16.11 2.90 10.17
CA LYS A 67 14.81 3.50 10.51
C LYS A 67 13.82 3.38 9.37
N LYS A 68 14.32 3.50 8.14
CA LYS A 68 13.51 3.40 6.91
C LYS A 68 13.56 2.01 6.29
N GLU A 69 14.48 1.16 6.75
CA GLU A 69 14.83 -0.13 6.14
C GLU A 69 15.19 -0.01 4.65
N ILE A 70 15.95 1.02 4.28
CA ILE A 70 16.34 1.33 2.89
C ILE A 70 17.85 1.32 2.73
N PHE A 71 18.32 0.83 1.59
CA PHE A 71 19.69 0.95 1.13
C PHE A 71 19.88 2.25 0.34
N LEU A 72 20.93 2.99 0.68
CA LEU A 72 21.30 4.25 0.06
C LEU A 72 22.65 4.12 -0.63
N LEU A 73 22.80 4.81 -1.75
CA LEU A 73 24.08 5.01 -2.42
C LEU A 73 24.34 6.51 -2.48
N ASN A 74 25.46 6.97 -1.94
CA ASN A 74 25.81 8.40 -1.87
C ASN A 74 24.68 9.29 -1.31
N GLY A 75 23.96 8.78 -0.30
CA GLY A 75 22.86 9.50 0.36
C GLY A 75 21.53 9.48 -0.40
N THR A 76 21.46 8.82 -1.55
CA THR A 76 20.23 8.67 -2.34
C THR A 76 19.60 7.30 -2.08
N GLU A 77 18.31 7.27 -1.74
CA GLU A 77 17.53 6.04 -1.54
C GLU A 77 17.47 5.22 -2.84
N GLN A 78 17.81 3.93 -2.77
CA GLN A 78 17.85 3.05 -3.94
C GLN A 78 16.75 1.99 -3.90
N ILE A 79 16.71 1.22 -2.81
CA ILE A 79 15.82 0.08 -2.67
C ILE A 79 15.60 -0.23 -1.19
N ASP A 80 14.39 -0.63 -0.83
CA ASP A 80 14.10 -1.15 0.51
C ASP A 80 14.67 -2.56 0.70
N ARG A 81 14.78 -2.95 1.98
CA ARG A 81 15.32 -4.24 2.38
C ARG A 81 14.50 -5.41 1.91
N GLU A 82 13.19 -5.30 1.92
CA GLU A 82 12.29 -6.40 1.57
C GLU A 82 12.48 -6.79 0.10
N ASN A 83 12.41 -5.80 -0.80
CA ASN A 83 12.59 -5.98 -2.23
C ASN A 83 13.99 -6.50 -2.58
N LEU A 84 15.03 -5.94 -1.96
CA LEU A 84 16.41 -6.43 -2.19
C LEU A 84 16.58 -7.87 -1.69
N THR A 85 15.93 -8.23 -0.59
CA THR A 85 15.93 -9.60 -0.07
C THR A 85 15.22 -10.57 -1.02
N GLU A 86 14.09 -10.17 -1.59
CA GLU A 86 13.39 -10.98 -2.59
C GLU A 86 14.30 -11.26 -3.80
N PHE A 87 14.93 -10.21 -4.35
CA PHE A 87 15.86 -10.36 -5.47
C PHE A 87 17.04 -11.27 -5.14
N TYR A 88 17.62 -11.10 -3.95
CA TYR A 88 18.71 -11.95 -3.47
C TYR A 88 18.30 -13.42 -3.40
N LEU A 89 17.13 -13.73 -2.82
CA LEU A 89 16.64 -15.10 -2.69
C LEU A 89 16.28 -15.73 -4.03
N VAL A 90 15.79 -14.95 -4.99
CA VAL A 90 15.53 -15.41 -6.36
C VAL A 90 16.84 -15.71 -7.08
N ALA A 91 17.85 -14.84 -6.95
CA ALA A 91 19.16 -15.03 -7.57
C ALA A 91 19.89 -16.28 -7.03
N LYS A 92 19.82 -16.55 -5.72
CA LYS A 92 20.46 -17.71 -5.08
C LYS A 92 19.79 -19.06 -5.36
N LYS A 93 18.56 -19.08 -5.88
CA LYS A 93 17.85 -20.32 -6.25
C LYS A 93 18.16 -20.81 -7.67
N LYS A 94 18.86 -20.00 -8.47
CA LYS A 94 19.40 -20.41 -9.77
C LYS A 94 20.76 -21.06 -9.59
#